data_AF-A0A8H7SV09-F1
#
_entry.id   AF-A0A8H7SV09-F1
#
_cell.length_a   1.000
_cell.length_b   1.000
_cell.length_c   1.000
_cell.angle_alpha   90.00
_cell.angle_beta   90.00
_cell.angle_gamma   90.00
#
_symmetry.space_group_name_H-M   'P 1'
#
loop_
_entity.id
_entity.type
_entity.pdbx_description
1 polymer ?
#
loop_
_entity_poly.entity_id
_entity_poly.type
_entity_poly.pdbx_seq_one_letter_code
_entity_poly.pdbx_strand_id
1 'polypeptide(L)'
;MTISVTLSIGYLTVPFIIKHSIKSLETTSAEEEDEILTSCPQWTFGNTICISSFVQSPPNIYPTIEKHVLQLASHANTVERETLSILSKSFQTETNNKHSHGLAFLSKDLLAILSCTAQTNTFTLQIVQYNSNTNQVSNQKSYQVESNDHFLDLDMTAKPYEIMELCRVWPGSKQTLEKLAKQVYQTASLYGYWDYWRVFEGICEGHQINPRQLL
;
A
#
# COMPACT_ATOMS: atom_id res chain seq x y z
N MET A 1 -20.24 11.63 17.51
CA MET A 1 -20.08 10.20 17.20
C MET A 1 -18.65 9.98 16.75
N THR A 2 -17.96 8.95 17.23
CA THR A 2 -16.53 8.75 16.93
C THR A 2 -16.40 7.84 15.71
N ILE A 3 -15.85 8.36 14.61
CA ILE A 3 -15.68 7.58 13.37
C ILE A 3 -14.43 6.72 13.52
N SER A 4 -14.58 5.41 13.32
CA SER A 4 -13.47 4.45 13.34
C SER A 4 -13.07 4.04 11.92
N VAL A 5 -11.76 3.95 11.69
CA VAL A 5 -11.17 3.49 10.43
C VAL A 5 -10.09 2.46 10.76
N THR A 6 -10.03 1.37 10.04
CA THR A 6 -8.96 0.37 10.16
C THR A 6 -7.94 0.60 9.05
N LEU A 7 -6.66 0.73 9.40
CA LEU A 7 -5.59 0.69 8.41
C LEU A 7 -5.10 -0.75 8.28
N SER A 8 -4.97 -1.23 7.06
CA SER A 8 -4.44 -2.55 6.73
C SER A 8 -3.13 -2.42 5.95
N ILE A 9 -2.12 -3.19 6.34
CA ILE A 9 -0.82 -3.30 5.68
C ILE A 9 -0.54 -4.79 5.50
N GLY A 10 -0.87 -5.33 4.33
CA GLY A 10 -0.89 -6.77 4.11
C GLY A 10 -1.89 -7.45 5.06
N TYR A 11 -1.38 -8.27 5.98
CA TYR A 11 -2.17 -8.98 6.99
C TYR A 11 -2.27 -8.23 8.33
N LEU A 12 -1.57 -7.11 8.48
CA LEU A 12 -1.56 -6.34 9.72
C LEU A 12 -2.67 -5.30 9.69
N THR A 13 -3.60 -5.35 10.64
CA THR A 13 -4.69 -4.39 10.78
C THR A 13 -4.55 -3.61 12.07
N VAL A 14 -4.67 -2.28 11.99
CA VAL A 14 -4.61 -1.39 13.16
C VAL A 14 -5.86 -0.50 13.18
N PRO A 15 -6.64 -0.51 14.27
CA PRO A 15 -7.83 0.32 14.38
C PRO A 15 -7.49 1.75 14.81
N PHE A 16 -8.05 2.71 14.09
CA PHE A 16 -7.93 4.15 14.35
C PHE A 16 -9.30 4.79 14.57
N ILE A 17 -9.24 5.94 15.22
CA ILE A 17 -10.31 6.89 15.40
C ILE A 17 -9.94 8.17 14.65
N ILE A 18 -10.88 8.71 13.89
CA ILE A 18 -10.75 10.05 13.30
C ILE A 18 -11.02 11.08 14.40
N LYS A 19 -9.97 11.78 14.83
CA LYS A 19 -10.08 12.85 15.84
C LYS A 19 -10.53 14.17 15.26
N HIS A 20 -10.04 14.47 14.06
CA HIS A 20 -10.31 15.73 13.38
C HIS A 20 -10.34 15.49 11.88
N SER A 21 -11.26 16.18 11.21
CA SER A 21 -11.42 16.14 9.76
C SER A 21 -11.52 17.58 9.26
N ILE A 22 -10.75 17.89 8.22
CA ILE A 22 -10.87 19.13 7.45
C ILE A 22 -11.30 18.71 6.06
N LYS A 23 -12.39 19.30 5.55
CA LYS A 23 -12.85 19.11 4.17
C LYS A 23 -12.67 20.41 3.40
N SER A 24 -12.21 20.34 2.16
CA SER A 24 -12.21 21.51 1.26
C SER A 24 -13.63 21.78 0.77
N LEU A 25 -14.00 23.06 0.69
CA LEU A 25 -15.38 23.55 0.51
C LEU A 25 -15.91 23.50 -0.93
N GLU A 26 -15.32 22.73 -1.85
CA GLU A 26 -15.53 22.97 -3.29
C GLU A 26 -16.57 22.11 -4.01
N THR A 27 -17.30 21.20 -3.34
CA THR A 27 -18.41 20.48 -4.00
C THR A 27 -19.50 20.11 -3.02
N THR A 28 -20.41 21.04 -2.76
CA THR A 28 -21.77 20.70 -2.34
C THR A 28 -22.74 21.59 -3.09
N SER A 29 -23.41 21.04 -4.10
CA SER A 29 -24.70 21.55 -4.55
C SER A 29 -25.63 21.59 -3.34
N ALA A 30 -26.34 22.70 -3.17
CA ALA A 30 -27.10 23.09 -1.98
C ALA A 30 -28.33 22.21 -1.62
N GLU A 31 -28.35 20.95 -2.03
CA GLU A 31 -29.46 20.01 -1.80
C GLU A 31 -29.11 18.86 -0.84
N GLU A 32 -27.85 18.71 -0.42
CA GLU A 32 -27.40 17.62 0.46
C GLU A 32 -27.05 18.07 1.90
N GLU A 33 -27.32 19.33 2.27
CA GLU A 33 -26.85 19.90 3.55
C GLU A 33 -27.48 19.26 4.82
N ASP A 34 -28.58 18.52 4.71
CA ASP A 34 -29.28 17.95 5.89
C ASP A 34 -28.87 16.52 6.28
N GLU A 35 -28.02 15.81 5.52
CA GLU A 35 -27.52 14.45 5.88
C GLU A 35 -26.02 14.38 6.24
N ILE A 36 -25.28 15.48 6.11
CA ILE A 36 -23.80 15.49 6.12
C ILE A 36 -23.19 15.39 7.55
N LEU A 37 -23.99 15.49 8.61
CA LEU A 37 -23.48 15.44 9.99
C LEU A 37 -23.28 14.03 10.57
N THR A 38 -23.65 12.96 9.86
CA THR A 38 -23.68 11.60 10.45
C THR A 38 -23.16 10.46 9.59
N SER A 39 -22.79 10.66 8.33
CA SER A 39 -22.45 9.54 7.45
C SER A 39 -20.94 9.22 7.46
N CYS A 40 -20.67 7.93 7.62
CA CYS A 40 -19.41 7.24 7.40
C CYS A 40 -18.58 7.85 6.25
N PRO A 41 -17.23 7.92 6.34
CA PRO A 41 -16.41 8.37 5.22
C PRO A 41 -16.72 7.53 3.97
N GLN A 42 -17.35 8.16 2.96
CA GLN A 42 -17.87 7.51 1.74
C GLN A 42 -16.78 6.96 0.83
N TRP A 43 -15.52 7.19 1.18
CA TRP A 43 -14.34 6.79 0.40
C TRP A 43 -13.76 5.42 0.81
N THR A 44 -14.42 4.64 1.67
CA THR A 44 -14.01 3.24 1.95
C THR A 44 -15.15 2.24 1.81
N PHE A 45 -14.84 1.06 1.28
CA PHE A 45 -15.65 -0.12 1.50
C PHE A 45 -15.36 -0.65 2.92
N GLY A 46 -16.31 -0.53 3.84
CA GLY A 46 -16.21 -1.14 5.17
C GLY A 46 -15.20 -0.51 6.14
N ASN A 47 -14.98 0.81 6.07
CA ASN A 47 -14.08 1.56 6.98
C ASN A 47 -12.62 1.08 7.00
N THR A 48 -12.20 0.30 6.01
CA THR A 48 -10.83 -0.25 5.96
C THR A 48 -10.06 0.39 4.81
N ILE A 49 -8.86 0.90 5.11
CA ILE A 49 -7.92 1.46 4.13
C ILE A 49 -6.76 0.50 4.01
N CYS A 50 -6.55 -0.04 2.81
CA CYS A 50 -5.41 -0.90 2.52
C CYS A 50 -4.26 -0.05 1.96
N ILE A 51 -3.15 0.04 2.69
CA ILE A 51 -1.93 0.67 2.20
C ILE A 51 -1.33 -0.24 1.13
N SER A 52 -1.29 0.25 -0.11
CA SER A 52 -0.79 -0.48 -1.27
C SER A 52 0.72 -0.33 -1.45
N SER A 53 1.30 0.81 -1.07
CA SER A 53 2.73 1.07 -1.26
C SER A 53 3.26 2.17 -0.34
N PHE A 54 4.59 2.26 -0.24
CA PHE A 54 5.29 3.29 0.52
C PHE A 54 6.19 4.11 -0.40
N VAL A 55 6.14 5.44 -0.31
CA VAL A 55 6.89 6.38 -1.15
C VAL A 55 7.55 7.47 -0.31
N GLN A 56 8.71 7.98 -0.75
CA GLN A 56 9.41 9.08 -0.07
C GLN A 56 8.90 10.47 -0.49
N SER A 57 8.20 10.57 -1.61
CA SER A 57 7.74 11.83 -2.18
C SER A 57 6.37 11.60 -2.77
N PRO A 58 5.29 11.77 -1.97
CA PRO A 58 3.94 11.57 -2.46
C PRO A 58 3.59 12.67 -3.47
N PRO A 59 2.62 12.43 -4.37
CA PRO A 59 2.19 13.43 -5.31
C PRO A 59 1.60 14.64 -4.57
N ASN A 60 2.11 15.84 -4.88
CA ASN A 60 1.68 17.10 -4.29
C ASN A 60 0.90 18.00 -5.28
N ILE A 61 0.69 17.50 -6.50
CA ILE A 61 0.02 18.22 -7.60
C ILE A 61 -1.51 18.11 -7.52
N TYR A 62 -2.03 17.13 -6.76
CA TYR A 62 -3.46 16.87 -6.68
C TYR A 62 -4.10 17.68 -5.54
N PRO A 63 -5.31 18.24 -5.77
CA PRO A 63 -6.02 18.95 -4.72
C PRO A 63 -6.39 17.99 -3.58
N THR A 64 -6.17 18.44 -2.35
CA THR A 64 -6.62 17.73 -1.15
C THR A 64 -8.10 18.01 -0.93
N ILE A 65 -8.92 16.96 -0.95
CA ILE A 65 -10.37 17.01 -0.68
C ILE A 65 -10.59 16.95 0.83
N GLU A 66 -9.98 15.97 1.49
CA GLU A 66 -10.14 15.76 2.93
C GLU A 66 -8.80 15.51 3.60
N LYS A 67 -8.68 15.93 4.87
CA LYS A 67 -7.54 15.64 5.71
C LYS A 67 -8.02 15.20 7.08
N HIS A 68 -7.63 14.00 7.48
CA HIS A 68 -8.01 13.38 8.74
C HIS A 68 -6.80 13.20 9.66
N VAL A 69 -7.00 13.47 10.93
CA VAL A 69 -6.06 13.09 11.99
C VAL A 69 -6.54 11.76 12.57
N LEU A 70 -5.76 10.71 12.32
CA LEU A 70 -5.99 9.37 12.80
C LEU A 70 -5.25 9.17 14.11
N GLN A 71 -5.95 8.74 15.15
CA GLN A 71 -5.34 8.32 16.40
C GLN A 71 -5.69 6.86 16.69
N LEU A 72 -4.73 6.11 17.24
CA LEU A 72 -4.99 4.75 17.69
C LEU A 72 -6.25 4.66 18.56
N ALA A 73 -7.11 3.69 18.26
CA ALA A 73 -8.33 3.49 19.02
C ALA A 73 -8.03 3.15 20.49
N SER A 74 -8.86 3.63 21.42
CA SER A 74 -8.66 3.39 22.86
C SER A 74 -8.77 1.91 23.25
N HIS A 75 -9.48 1.12 22.46
CA HIS A 75 -9.65 -0.32 22.64
C HIS A 75 -8.56 -1.16 21.93
N ALA A 76 -7.56 -0.52 21.32
CA ALA A 76 -6.51 -1.24 20.62
C ALA A 76 -5.72 -2.16 21.57
N ASN A 77 -5.47 -3.39 21.11
CA ASN A 77 -4.73 -4.40 21.85
C ASN A 77 -3.21 -4.13 21.85
N THR A 78 -2.45 -4.94 22.58
CA THR A 78 -1.00 -4.76 22.72
C THR A 78 -0.25 -4.92 21.39
N VAL A 79 -0.68 -5.88 20.55
CA VAL A 79 -0.06 -6.16 19.24
C VAL A 79 -0.29 -4.99 18.28
N GLU A 80 -1.49 -4.41 18.26
CA GLU A 80 -1.83 -3.24 17.44
C GLU A 80 -1.02 -2.00 17.86
N ARG A 81 -0.82 -1.79 19.17
CA ARG A 81 0.02 -0.70 19.70
C ARG A 81 1.49 -0.86 19.28
N GLU A 82 2.01 -2.08 19.37
CA GLU A 82 3.38 -2.38 18.96
C GLU A 82 3.54 -2.22 17.44
N THR A 83 2.59 -2.74 16.67
CA THR A 83 2.52 -2.56 15.21
C THR A 83 2.52 -1.09 14.84
N LEU A 84 1.73 -0.27 15.53
CA LEU A 84 1.71 1.18 15.30
C LEU A 84 3.04 1.84 15.62
N SER A 85 3.67 1.46 16.73
CA SER A 85 4.99 1.98 17.13
C SER A 85 6.06 1.67 16.10
N ILE A 86 6.06 0.43 15.59
CA ILE A 86 6.95 0.00 14.51
C ILE A 86 6.66 0.80 13.24
N LEU A 87 5.38 0.92 12.85
CA LEU A 87 4.96 1.69 11.69
C LEU A 87 5.43 3.14 11.78
N SER A 88 5.19 3.81 12.89
CA SER A 88 5.61 5.20 13.11
C SER A 88 7.12 5.37 12.94
N LYS A 89 7.92 4.45 13.50
CA LYS A 89 9.37 4.46 13.33
C LYS A 89 9.79 4.21 11.87
N SER A 90 9.14 3.28 11.17
CA SER A 90 9.40 3.00 9.76
C SER A 90 9.04 4.16 8.85
N PHE A 91 8.05 4.99 9.20
CA PHE A 91 7.75 6.22 8.48
C PHE A 91 8.78 7.33 8.76
N GLN A 92 9.36 7.32 9.96
CA GLN A 92 10.31 8.32 10.44
C GLN A 92 11.79 7.97 10.15
N THR A 93 12.08 6.98 9.28
CA THR A 93 13.45 6.46 9.08
C THR A 93 14.52 7.56 8.97
N GLU A 94 15.45 7.56 9.91
CA GLU A 94 16.50 8.57 10.08
C GLU A 94 17.57 8.55 8.98
N THR A 95 17.62 7.49 8.17
CA THR A 95 18.76 7.20 7.32
C THR A 95 18.98 8.17 6.16
N ASN A 96 18.11 9.17 5.93
CA ASN A 96 18.33 10.23 4.93
C ASN A 96 17.49 11.52 5.12
N ASN A 97 16.91 11.80 6.31
CA ASN A 97 15.93 12.89 6.49
C ASN A 97 14.71 12.82 5.53
N LYS A 98 14.44 11.64 4.95
CA LYS A 98 13.33 11.43 4.02
C LYS A 98 12.23 10.65 4.72
N HIS A 99 11.12 11.32 4.97
CA HIS A 99 9.92 10.67 5.50
C HIS A 99 9.32 9.75 4.45
N SER A 100 8.87 8.58 4.89
CA SER A 100 8.07 7.69 4.05
C SER A 100 6.59 8.04 4.20
N HIS A 101 5.81 7.80 3.16
CA HIS A 101 4.38 8.03 3.09
C HIS A 101 3.71 6.77 2.57
N GLY A 102 2.58 6.37 3.17
CA GLY A 102 1.79 5.26 2.68
C GLY A 102 0.80 5.75 1.63
N LEU A 103 0.64 5.02 0.55
CA LEU A 103 -0.38 5.27 -0.48
C LEU A 103 -1.46 4.20 -0.38
N ALA A 104 -2.72 4.61 -0.55
CA ALA A 104 -3.86 3.72 -0.65
C ALA A 104 -4.84 4.21 -1.71
N PHE A 105 -5.22 3.32 -2.64
CA PHE A 105 -6.25 3.63 -3.62
C PHE A 105 -7.63 3.37 -3.03
N LEU A 106 -8.46 4.40 -2.97
CA LEU A 106 -9.78 4.35 -2.35
C LEU A 106 -10.89 4.14 -3.39
N SER A 107 -10.71 4.76 -4.55
CA SER A 107 -11.55 4.61 -5.74
C SER A 107 -10.71 4.87 -7.00
N LYS A 108 -11.34 4.88 -8.18
CA LYS A 108 -10.67 5.14 -9.48
C LYS A 108 -10.06 6.54 -9.62
N ASP A 109 -10.42 7.45 -8.74
CA ASP A 109 -10.08 8.87 -8.76
C ASP A 109 -9.63 9.41 -7.40
N LEU A 110 -9.69 8.61 -6.34
CA LEU A 110 -9.30 9.00 -4.98
C LEU A 110 -8.07 8.23 -4.50
N LEU A 111 -7.07 8.98 -4.07
CA LEU A 111 -5.85 8.48 -3.46
C LEU A 111 -5.76 8.96 -2.01
N ALA A 112 -5.55 8.02 -1.09
CA ALA A 112 -5.19 8.29 0.29
C ALA A 112 -3.66 8.34 0.43
N ILE A 113 -3.17 9.39 1.09
CA ILE A 113 -1.77 9.57 1.47
C ILE A 113 -1.71 9.56 2.99
N LEU A 114 -1.14 8.50 3.54
CA LEU A 114 -0.86 8.35 4.96
C LEU A 114 0.52 8.95 5.28
N SER A 115 0.58 9.77 6.31
CA SER A 115 1.82 10.39 6.80
C SER A 115 1.91 10.26 8.32
N CYS A 116 3.11 9.99 8.83
CA CYS A 116 3.34 9.98 10.27
C CYS A 116 3.44 11.42 10.80
N THR A 117 3.00 11.63 12.04
CA THR A 117 3.22 12.91 12.75
C THR A 117 4.41 12.79 13.69
N ALA A 118 4.79 13.89 14.38
CA ALA A 118 5.78 13.83 15.45
C ALA A 118 5.32 12.95 16.64
N GLN A 119 4.01 12.69 16.76
CA GLN A 119 3.45 11.82 17.79
C GLN A 119 3.35 10.39 17.26
N THR A 120 3.96 9.44 17.97
CA THR A 120 4.04 8.02 17.56
C THR A 120 2.68 7.31 17.48
N ASN A 121 1.62 7.88 18.07
CA ASN A 121 0.28 7.30 18.09
C ASN A 121 -0.70 7.98 17.12
N THR A 122 -0.19 8.92 16.31
CA THR A 122 -1.03 9.79 15.49
C THR A 122 -0.51 9.82 14.06
N PHE A 123 -1.40 9.60 13.11
CA PHE A 123 -1.14 9.70 11.69
C PHE A 123 -2.04 10.76 11.07
N THR A 124 -1.61 11.28 9.92
CA THR A 124 -2.42 12.15 9.08
C THR A 124 -2.74 11.39 7.80
N LEU A 125 -4.03 11.34 7.45
CA LEU A 125 -4.52 10.78 6.21
C LEU A 125 -5.04 11.92 5.33
N GLN A 126 -4.47 12.09 4.16
CA GLN A 126 -4.91 13.07 3.15
C GLN A 126 -5.61 12.34 2.02
N ILE A 127 -6.79 12.78 1.65
CA ILE A 127 -7.54 12.27 0.50
C ILE A 127 -7.39 13.29 -0.63
N VAL A 128 -6.83 12.85 -1.76
CA VAL A 128 -6.61 13.69 -2.94
C VAL A 128 -7.36 13.13 -4.14
N GLN A 129 -7.85 14.03 -5.00
CA GLN A 129 -8.47 13.64 -6.27
C GLN A 129 -7.42 13.63 -7.38
N TYR A 130 -7.19 12.48 -8.00
CA TYR A 130 -6.37 12.38 -9.20
C TYR A 130 -7.30 12.08 -10.38
N ASN A 131 -7.57 13.10 -11.21
CA ASN A 131 -8.44 12.96 -12.38
C ASN A 131 -7.82 11.93 -13.35
N SER A 132 -8.36 10.71 -13.37
CA SER A 132 -8.00 9.67 -14.34
C SER A 132 -8.45 10.00 -15.78
N ASN A 133 -9.17 11.12 -15.98
CA ASN A 133 -9.65 11.61 -17.28
C ASN A 133 -8.92 12.83 -17.85
N THR A 134 -7.86 13.36 -17.21
CA THR A 134 -7.01 14.37 -17.88
C THR A 134 -6.06 13.71 -18.89
N ASN A 135 -6.60 13.39 -20.06
CA ASN A 135 -5.80 13.32 -21.28
C ASN A 135 -5.03 14.65 -21.43
N GLN A 136 -3.72 14.55 -21.64
CA GLN A 136 -2.75 15.63 -21.92
C GLN A 136 -2.09 16.32 -20.72
N VAL A 137 -1.04 15.69 -20.17
CA VAL A 137 0.26 16.35 -20.03
C VAL A 137 1.33 15.40 -20.58
N SER A 138 1.57 15.49 -21.88
CA SER A 138 2.77 14.99 -22.53
C SER A 138 3.99 15.73 -21.97
N ASN A 139 5.05 14.98 -21.62
CA ASN A 139 6.35 15.44 -21.15
C ASN A 139 6.44 15.89 -19.69
N GLN A 140 6.37 14.93 -18.79
CA GLN A 140 7.31 14.80 -17.67
C GLN A 140 7.32 13.33 -17.27
N LYS A 141 8.39 12.85 -16.63
CA LYS A 141 8.58 11.45 -16.22
C LYS A 141 7.49 11.06 -15.22
N SER A 142 6.29 10.81 -15.71
CA SER A 142 5.17 10.31 -14.95
C SER A 142 5.43 8.83 -14.75
N TYR A 143 5.40 8.40 -13.49
CA TYR A 143 5.05 7.04 -13.15
C TYR A 143 3.70 6.79 -13.81
N GLN A 144 3.73 6.24 -15.02
CA GLN A 144 2.56 5.60 -15.61
C GLN A 144 2.27 4.43 -14.68
N VAL A 145 1.40 4.67 -13.71
CA VAL A 145 0.52 3.63 -13.22
C VAL A 145 -0.39 3.37 -14.42
N GLU A 146 0.08 2.48 -15.31
CA GLU A 146 -0.81 1.85 -16.27
C GLU A 146 -1.99 1.36 -15.46
N SER A 147 -3.19 1.76 -15.87
CA SER A 147 -4.47 1.39 -15.30
C SER A 147 -4.70 -0.11 -15.45
N ASN A 148 -3.93 -0.88 -14.71
CA ASN A 148 -4.27 -2.22 -14.30
C ASN A 148 -4.59 -2.12 -12.82
N ASP A 149 -5.74 -2.68 -12.47
CA ASP A 149 -5.97 -3.34 -11.20
C ASP A 149 -4.88 -4.40 -10.97
N HIS A 150 -3.62 -3.99 -10.80
CA HIS A 150 -2.52 -4.87 -10.42
C HIS A 150 -2.56 -5.05 -8.90
N PHE A 151 -3.69 -5.58 -8.40
CA PHE A 151 -3.50 -6.76 -7.57
C PHE A 151 -2.65 -7.70 -8.43
N LEU A 152 -1.51 -8.14 -7.91
CA LEU A 152 -0.75 -9.18 -8.58
C LEU A 152 -1.73 -10.33 -8.80
N ASP A 153 -2.17 -10.50 -10.04
CA ASP A 153 -3.04 -11.59 -10.40
C ASP A 153 -2.24 -12.84 -10.03
N LEU A 154 -2.67 -13.55 -8.99
CA LEU A 154 -1.97 -14.74 -8.52
C LEU A 154 -1.93 -15.77 -9.64
N ASP A 155 -2.85 -15.71 -10.60
CA ASP A 155 -2.86 -16.56 -11.80
C ASP A 155 -1.72 -16.22 -12.78
N MET A 156 -1.12 -15.01 -12.67
CA MET A 156 0.04 -14.55 -13.43
C MET A 156 1.37 -14.79 -12.69
N THR A 157 1.35 -15.33 -11.47
CA THR A 157 2.58 -15.75 -10.79
C THR A 157 3.07 -17.08 -11.37
N ALA A 158 4.38 -17.23 -11.52
CA ALA A 158 4.94 -18.44 -12.10
C ALA A 158 4.57 -19.67 -11.28
N LYS A 159 3.98 -20.65 -11.96
CA LYS A 159 3.50 -21.84 -11.28
C LYS A 159 4.70 -22.69 -10.85
N PRO A 160 4.59 -23.47 -9.74
CA PRO A 160 5.67 -24.36 -9.29
C PRO A 160 6.23 -25.26 -10.39
N TYR A 161 5.38 -25.72 -11.32
CA TYR A 161 5.80 -26.50 -12.47
C TYR A 161 6.73 -25.74 -13.43
N GLU A 162 6.48 -24.44 -13.67
CA GLU A 162 7.31 -23.61 -14.55
C GLU A 162 8.68 -23.35 -13.93
N ILE A 163 8.73 -23.12 -12.62
CA ILE A 163 9.99 -23.00 -11.86
C ILE A 163 10.78 -24.30 -11.98
N MET A 164 10.11 -25.45 -11.82
CA MET A 164 10.73 -26.77 -11.94
C MET A 164 11.31 -27.00 -13.35
N GLU A 165 10.56 -26.67 -14.41
CA GLU A 165 11.05 -26.80 -15.78
C GLU A 165 12.29 -25.92 -16.02
N LEU A 166 12.28 -24.68 -15.54
CA LEU A 166 13.46 -23.81 -15.63
C LEU A 166 14.65 -24.40 -14.85
N CYS A 167 14.44 -24.96 -13.67
CA CYS A 167 15.51 -25.62 -12.90
C CYS A 167 16.06 -26.87 -13.62
N ARG A 168 15.26 -27.61 -14.38
CA ARG A 168 15.71 -28.78 -15.16
C ARG A 168 16.69 -28.40 -16.29
N VAL A 169 16.50 -27.23 -16.90
CA VAL A 169 17.40 -26.75 -17.97
C VAL A 169 18.55 -25.89 -17.43
N TRP A 170 18.79 -25.91 -16.12
CA TRP A 170 19.93 -25.23 -15.51
C TRP A 170 21.26 -25.82 -15.99
N PRO A 171 22.29 -25.00 -16.32
CA PRO A 171 22.38 -23.54 -16.19
C PRO A 171 21.88 -22.72 -17.40
N GLY A 172 21.35 -23.35 -18.44
CA GLY A 172 20.88 -22.65 -19.66
C GLY A 172 19.73 -21.67 -19.42
N SER A 173 18.93 -21.89 -18.38
CA SER A 173 17.79 -21.06 -17.97
C SER A 173 18.15 -19.92 -17.00
N LYS A 174 19.44 -19.71 -16.69
CA LYS A 174 19.88 -18.85 -15.58
C LYS A 174 19.26 -17.45 -15.56
N GLN A 175 19.30 -16.73 -16.68
CA GLN A 175 18.76 -15.37 -16.74
C GLN A 175 17.26 -15.31 -16.48
N THR A 176 16.51 -16.30 -16.96
CA THR A 176 15.06 -16.38 -16.75
C THR A 176 14.75 -16.72 -15.29
N LEU A 177 15.53 -17.64 -14.71
CA LEU A 177 15.38 -18.04 -13.32
C LEU A 177 15.74 -16.91 -12.34
N GLU A 178 16.75 -16.10 -12.64
CA GLU A 178 17.11 -14.89 -11.87
C GLU A 178 15.99 -13.82 -11.90
N LYS A 179 15.44 -13.55 -13.09
CA LYS A 179 14.29 -12.63 -13.22
C LYS A 179 13.11 -13.12 -12.40
N LEU A 180 12.86 -14.43 -12.44
CA LEU A 180 11.78 -15.03 -11.70
C LEU A 180 12.02 -14.99 -10.20
N ALA A 181 13.23 -15.33 -9.73
CA ALA A 181 13.61 -15.23 -8.32
C ALA A 181 13.36 -13.82 -7.77
N LYS A 182 13.77 -12.78 -8.52
CA LYS A 182 13.55 -11.38 -8.15
C LYS A 182 12.06 -11.04 -8.06
N GLN A 183 11.26 -11.49 -9.01
CA GLN A 183 9.82 -11.25 -9.01
C GLN A 183 9.13 -11.94 -7.83
N VAL A 184 9.43 -13.21 -7.58
CA VAL A 184 8.88 -13.98 -6.44
C VAL A 184 9.29 -13.33 -5.13
N TYR A 185 10.56 -12.96 -4.97
CA TYR A 185 11.09 -12.33 -3.77
C TYR A 185 10.47 -10.94 -3.52
N GLN A 186 10.33 -10.11 -4.56
CA GLN A 186 9.63 -8.83 -4.47
C GLN A 186 8.17 -9.02 -4.08
N THR A 187 7.48 -10.00 -4.67
CA THR A 187 6.09 -10.32 -4.34
C THR A 187 5.94 -10.74 -2.88
N ALA A 188 6.82 -11.64 -2.40
CA ALA A 188 6.85 -12.06 -1.01
C ALA A 188 7.13 -10.89 -0.06
N SER A 189 8.05 -9.99 -0.44
CA SER A 189 8.43 -8.83 0.37
C SER A 189 7.33 -7.78 0.45
N LEU A 190 6.59 -7.55 -0.65
CA LEU A 190 5.53 -6.54 -0.73
C LEU A 190 4.21 -7.02 -0.11
N TYR A 191 3.82 -8.27 -0.34
CA TYR A 191 2.51 -8.81 0.05
C TYR A 191 2.55 -9.80 1.21
N GLY A 192 3.74 -10.13 1.72
CA GLY A 192 3.91 -11.10 2.81
C GLY A 192 3.74 -12.56 2.38
N TYR A 193 3.73 -12.87 1.08
CA TYR A 193 3.63 -14.23 0.53
C TYR A 193 4.94 -15.02 0.65
N TRP A 194 5.49 -15.12 1.87
CA TRP A 194 6.74 -15.83 2.14
C TRP A 194 6.66 -17.33 1.85
N ASP A 195 5.49 -17.93 1.94
CA ASP A 195 5.31 -19.35 1.57
C ASP A 195 5.54 -19.58 0.07
N TYR A 196 5.22 -18.60 -0.78
CA TYR A 196 5.53 -18.67 -2.21
C TYR A 196 7.05 -18.61 -2.47
N TRP A 197 7.77 -17.75 -1.73
CA TRP A 197 9.24 -17.74 -1.75
C TRP A 197 9.83 -19.06 -1.26
N ARG A 198 9.31 -19.66 -0.19
CA ARG A 198 9.76 -20.98 0.31
C ARG A 198 9.56 -22.10 -0.71
N VAL A 199 8.46 -22.08 -1.47
CA VAL A 199 8.24 -23.05 -2.55
C VAL A 199 9.30 -22.89 -3.64
N PHE A 200 9.63 -21.66 -4.03
CA PHE A 200 10.71 -21.38 -4.97
C PHE A 200 12.06 -21.90 -4.44
N GLU A 201 12.40 -21.60 -3.18
CA GLU A 201 13.62 -22.09 -2.53
C GLU A 201 13.69 -23.62 -2.56
N GLY A 202 12.62 -24.31 -2.15
CA GLY A 202 12.56 -25.76 -2.13
C GLY A 202 12.74 -26.42 -3.50
N ILE A 203 12.20 -25.81 -4.57
CA ILE A 203 12.38 -26.32 -5.94
C ILE A 203 13.84 -26.13 -6.40
N CYS A 204 14.43 -24.97 -6.15
CA CYS A 204 15.83 -24.69 -6.50
C CYS A 204 16.80 -25.61 -5.74
N GLU A 205 16.61 -25.77 -4.43
CA GLU A 205 17.43 -26.65 -3.60
C GLU A 205 17.33 -28.12 -4.05
N GLY A 206 16.13 -28.57 -4.45
CA GLY A 206 15.92 -29.89 -5.05
C GLY A 206 16.74 -30.15 -6.33
N HIS A 207 17.14 -29.08 -7.03
CA HIS A 207 17.99 -29.14 -8.22
C HIS A 207 19.44 -28.69 -7.94
N GLN A 208 19.86 -28.61 -6.67
CA GLN A 208 21.19 -28.16 -6.24
C GLN A 208 21.53 -26.72 -6.66
N ILE A 209 20.51 -25.88 -6.87
CA ILE A 209 20.66 -24.46 -7.18
C ILE A 209 20.49 -23.68 -5.87
N ASN A 210 21.45 -22.82 -5.54
CA ASN A 210 21.32 -21.96 -4.36
C ASN A 210 20.43 -20.75 -4.71
N PRO A 211 19.20 -20.64 -4.14
CA PRO A 211 18.27 -19.58 -4.48
C PRO A 211 18.80 -18.18 -4.12
N ARG A 212 19.70 -18.06 -3.13
CA ARG A 212 20.33 -16.78 -2.78
C ARG A 212 21.30 -16.27 -3.83
N GLN A 213 21.81 -17.13 -4.72
CA GLN A 213 22.68 -16.72 -5.82
C GLN A 213 21.89 -16.17 -7.02
N LEU A 214 20.55 -16.24 -6.98
CA LEU A 214 19.65 -15.79 -8.04
C LEU A 214 19.05 -14.39 -7.78
N LEU A 215 19.27 -13.83 -6.59
CA LEU A 215 18.87 -12.48 -6.18
C LEU A 215 19.97 -11.47 -6.53
#